data_AF-A0A3B8WGA5-F1
#
_entry.id   AF-A0A3B8WGA5-F1
#
_cell.length_a   1.000
_cell.length_b   1.000
_cell.length_c   1.000
_cell.angle_alpha   90.00
_cell.angle_beta   90.00
_cell.angle_gamma   90.00
#
_symmetry.space_group_name_H-M   'P 1'
#
loop_
_entity.id
_entity.type
_entity.pdbx_description
1 polymer ?
#
loop_
_entity_poly.entity_id
_entity_poly.type
_entity_poly.pdbx_seq_one_letter_code
_entity_poly.pdbx_strand_id
1 'polypeptide(L)'
;DAFPDEEEREGLRELGNHIKARALSRLPDLLEQLESKLTDNGVKVHWAETTEEANRIVHSIIEAKQGSQVVKGKSMVSEEMEMNDYLAERHIECLESDMG
;
A
#
# COMPACT_ATOMS: atom_id res chain seq x y z
N ASP A 1 -30.94 -3.26 -5.97
CA ASP A 1 -29.68 -3.30 -6.72
C ASP A 1 -28.92 -2.02 -6.43
N ALA A 2 -27.60 -2.06 -6.24
CA ALA A 2 -26.83 -0.86 -5.89
C ALA A 2 -26.61 0.07 -7.11
N PHE A 3 -26.74 -0.47 -8.32
CA PHE A 3 -26.61 0.25 -9.59
C PHE A 3 -27.73 -0.21 -10.55
N PRO A 4 -28.94 0.35 -10.43
CA PRO A 4 -30.10 -0.12 -11.18
C PRO A 4 -30.14 0.36 -12.65
N ASP A 5 -29.37 1.38 -13.01
CA ASP A 5 -29.24 1.88 -14.39
C ASP A 5 -28.00 1.25 -15.05
N GLU A 6 -28.22 0.46 -16.09
CA GLU A 6 -27.17 -0.29 -16.77
C GLU A 6 -26.26 0.61 -17.63
N GLU A 7 -26.82 1.65 -18.25
CA GLU A 7 -26.04 2.58 -19.09
C GLU A 7 -25.15 3.46 -18.23
N GLU A 8 -25.69 3.98 -17.12
CA GLU A 8 -24.90 4.72 -16.13
C GLU A 8 -23.81 3.85 -15.50
N ARG A 9 -24.14 2.61 -15.12
CA ARG A 9 -23.19 1.65 -14.54
C ARG A 9 -22.04 1.35 -15.48
N GLU A 10 -22.34 1.11 -16.75
CA GLU A 10 -21.32 0.83 -17.76
C GLU A 10 -20.45 2.06 -18.03
N GLY A 11 -21.05 3.26 -18.13
CA GLY A 11 -20.30 4.52 -18.29
C GLY A 11 -19.34 4.80 -17.13
N LEU A 12 -19.76 4.57 -15.88
CA LEU A 12 -18.89 4.69 -14.70
C LEU A 12 -17.74 3.68 -14.72
N ARG A 13 -18.00 2.46 -15.20
CA ARG A 13 -16.98 1.40 -15.32
C ARG A 13 -15.92 1.78 -16.35
N GLU A 14 -16.33 2.28 -17.52
CA GLU A 14 -15.42 2.77 -18.55
C GLU A 14 -14.59 3.95 -18.04
N LEU A 15 -15.22 4.92 -17.38
CA LEU A 15 -14.53 6.05 -16.78
C LEU A 15 -13.47 5.62 -15.76
N GLY A 16 -13.82 4.70 -14.86
CA GLY A 16 -12.89 4.13 -13.88
C GLY A 16 -11.69 3.45 -14.53
N ASN A 17 -11.93 2.69 -15.60
CA ASN A 17 -10.87 2.06 -16.38
C ASN A 17 -9.94 3.10 -17.03
N HIS A 18 -10.50 4.17 -17.60
CA HIS A 18 -9.70 5.24 -18.20
C HIS A 18 -8.85 5.98 -17.16
N ILE A 19 -9.39 6.26 -15.97
CA ILE A 19 -8.65 6.88 -14.87
C ILE A 19 -7.50 5.97 -14.44
N LYS A 20 -7.76 4.67 -14.23
CA LYS A 20 -6.74 3.69 -13.87
C LYS A 20 -5.64 3.60 -14.93
N ALA A 21 -6.00 3.50 -16.21
CA ALA A 21 -5.05 3.44 -17.31
C ALA A 21 -4.16 4.69 -17.38
N ARG A 22 -4.75 5.88 -17.17
CA ARG A 22 -4.01 7.15 -17.11
C ARG A 22 -3.07 7.24 -15.91
N ALA A 23 -3.48 6.71 -14.76
CA ALA A 23 -2.62 6.66 -13.59
C ALA A 23 -1.41 5.75 -13.83
N LEU A 24 -1.63 4.56 -14.40
CA LEU A 24 -0.58 3.60 -14.72
C LEU A 24 0.41 4.13 -15.76
N SER A 25 -0.06 4.84 -16.79
CA SER A 25 0.84 5.41 -17.82
C SER A 25 1.74 6.54 -17.31
N ARG A 26 1.43 7.11 -16.14
CA ARG A 26 2.19 8.17 -15.47
C ARG A 26 2.73 7.74 -14.12
N LEU A 27 2.78 6.43 -13.88
CA LEU A 27 3.10 5.88 -12.56
C LEU A 27 4.43 6.42 -12.00
N PRO A 28 5.54 6.52 -12.76
CA PRO A 28 6.79 7.08 -12.23
C PRO A 28 6.62 8.50 -11.66
N ASP A 29 6.04 9.42 -12.43
CA ASP A 29 5.83 10.81 -12.00
C ASP A 29 4.87 10.91 -10.80
N LEU A 30 3.82 10.08 -10.78
CA LEU A 30 2.79 10.11 -9.73
C LEU A 30 3.35 9.58 -8.40
N LEU A 31 4.26 8.62 -8.47
CA LEU A 31 4.95 8.05 -7.32
C LEU A 31 5.87 9.08 -6.65
N GLU A 32 6.70 9.79 -7.43
CA GLU A 32 7.53 10.89 -6.89
C GLU A 32 6.67 12.02 -6.33
N GLN A 33 5.57 12.37 -7.01
CA GLN A 33 4.63 13.37 -6.50
C GLN A 33 3.98 12.94 -5.18
N LEU A 34 3.62 11.67 -5.03
CA LEU A 34 3.07 11.12 -3.80
C LEU A 34 4.11 11.21 -2.67
N GLU A 35 5.34 10.80 -2.94
CA GLU A 35 6.43 10.87 -1.98
C GLU A 35 6.68 12.29 -1.49
N SER A 36 6.76 13.27 -2.40
CA SER A 36 6.93 14.67 -2.05
C SER A 36 5.82 15.15 -1.10
N LYS A 37 4.56 14.87 -1.42
CA LYS A 37 3.42 15.28 -0.58
C LYS A 37 3.42 14.58 0.78
N LEU A 38 3.75 13.29 0.83
CA LEU A 38 3.84 12.54 2.09
C LEU A 38 4.97 13.09 2.98
N THR A 39 6.12 13.36 2.38
CA THR A 39 7.28 13.94 3.06
C THR A 39 6.95 15.33 3.62
N ASP A 40 6.24 16.17 2.86
CA ASP A 40 5.77 17.48 3.34
C ASP A 40 4.82 17.37 4.55
N ASN A 41 4.11 16.24 4.68
CA ASN A 41 3.26 15.93 5.82
C ASN A 41 4.00 15.19 6.95
N GLY A 42 5.33 15.10 6.89
CA GLY A 42 6.17 14.44 7.90
C GLY A 42 6.17 12.91 7.83
N VAL A 43 5.62 12.32 6.76
CA VAL A 43 5.68 10.87 6.52
C VAL A 43 6.99 10.54 5.82
N LYS A 44 7.72 9.56 6.35
CA LYS A 44 8.91 9.03 5.68
C LYS A 44 8.52 7.94 4.70
N VAL A 45 8.81 8.15 3.42
CA VAL A 45 8.61 7.14 2.37
C VAL A 45 9.86 6.28 2.24
N HIS A 46 9.66 5.00 2.00
CA HIS A 46 10.71 4.02 1.79
C HIS A 46 10.47 3.30 0.46
N TRP A 47 11.47 3.35 -0.42
CA TRP A 47 11.48 2.62 -1.68
C TRP A 47 12.10 1.24 -1.49
N ALA A 48 11.54 0.24 -2.18
CA ALA A 48 12.06 -1.12 -2.22
C ALA A 48 11.84 -1.69 -3.62
N GLU A 49 12.87 -2.33 -4.19
CA GLU A 49 12.79 -2.94 -5.51
C GLU A 49 12.27 -4.39 -5.44
N THR A 50 12.39 -5.04 -4.27
CA THR A 50 11.95 -6.42 -4.06
C THR A 50 11.13 -6.58 -2.77
N THR A 51 10.40 -7.69 -2.69
CA THR A 51 9.62 -8.06 -1.50
C THR A 51 10.52 -8.26 -0.28
N GLU A 52 11.69 -8.88 -0.45
CA GLU A 52 12.67 -9.09 0.62
C GLU A 52 13.23 -7.78 1.14
N GLU A 53 13.53 -6.83 0.25
CA GLU A 53 13.98 -5.51 0.64
C GLU A 53 12.89 -4.76 1.43
N ALA A 54 11.66 -4.80 0.95
CA ALA A 54 10.53 -4.16 1.62
C ALA A 54 10.30 -4.76 3.03
N ASN A 55 10.31 -6.08 3.17
CA ASN A 55 10.20 -6.77 4.46
C ASN A 55 11.35 -6.41 5.41
N ARG A 56 12.59 -6.37 4.90
CA ARG A 56 13.77 -5.97 5.67
C ARG A 56 13.67 -4.52 6.16
N ILE A 57 13.20 -3.60 5.31
CA ILE A 57 12.99 -2.20 5.69
C ILE A 57 11.98 -2.11 6.83
N VAL A 58 10.81 -2.73 6.67
CA VAL A 58 9.76 -2.74 7.70
C VAL A 58 10.29 -3.29 9.02
N HIS A 59 10.95 -4.44 8.98
CA HIS A 59 11.56 -5.05 10.18
C HIS A 59 12.60 -4.14 10.83
N SER A 60 13.49 -3.51 10.05
CA SER A 60 14.50 -2.61 10.59
C SER A 60 13.90 -1.38 11.29
N ILE A 61 12.77 -0.87 10.79
CA ILE A 61 12.05 0.26 11.40
C ILE A 61 11.49 -0.17 12.76
N ILE A 62 10.89 -1.37 12.84
CA ILE A 62 10.31 -1.91 14.06
C ILE A 62 11.41 -2.20 15.09
N GLU A 63 12.51 -2.85 14.67
CA GLU A 63 13.66 -3.18 15.53
C GLU A 63 14.31 -1.90 16.10
N ALA A 64 14.50 -0.87 15.28
CA ALA A 64 15.06 0.42 15.72
C ALA A 64 14.18 1.12 16.77
N LYS A 65 12.90 0.74 16.88
CA LYS A 65 11.96 1.22 17.90
C LYS A 65 11.76 0.23 19.03
N GLN A 66 12.45 -0.92 19.01
CA GLN A 66 12.27 -2.03 19.94
C GLN A 66 10.79 -2.46 20.02
N GLY A 67 10.08 -2.37 18.89
CA GLY A 67 8.66 -2.69 18.79
C GLY A 67 8.42 -4.19 18.67
N SER A 68 7.31 -4.64 19.24
CA SER A 68 6.82 -6.03 19.12
C SER A 68 5.48 -6.13 18.39
N GLN A 69 4.92 -4.99 17.97
CA GLN A 69 3.63 -4.92 17.27
C GLN A 69 3.70 -3.84 16.18
N VAL A 70 3.02 -4.10 15.07
CA VAL A 70 2.85 -3.14 13.97
C VAL A 70 1.38 -3.07 13.57
N VAL A 71 0.85 -1.86 13.40
CA VAL A 71 -0.46 -1.64 12.80
C VAL A 71 -0.26 -1.27 11.33
N LYS A 72 -0.91 -1.99 10.42
CA LYS A 72 -0.86 -1.74 8.97
C LYS A 72 -2.26 -1.72 8.36
N GLY A 73 -2.39 -1.01 7.24
CA GLY A 73 -3.58 -1.12 6.38
C GLY A 73 -3.63 -2.47 5.68
N LYS A 74 -4.84 -2.95 5.36
CA LYS A 74 -5.01 -4.12 4.48
C LYS A 74 -4.51 -3.78 3.08
N SER A 75 -3.69 -4.64 2.51
CA SER A 75 -3.13 -4.45 1.18
C SER A 75 -2.75 -5.80 0.57
N MET A 76 -3.20 -6.04 -0.66
CA MET A 76 -2.77 -7.19 -1.47
C MET A 76 -1.24 -7.27 -1.55
N VAL A 77 -0.56 -6.12 -1.64
CA VAL A 77 0.90 -6.07 -1.71
C VAL A 77 1.53 -6.67 -0.44
N SER A 78 0.94 -6.42 0.73
CA SER A 78 1.47 -7.01 1.98
C SER A 78 1.26 -8.52 2.06
N GLU A 79 0.23 -9.05 1.39
CA GLU A 79 0.00 -10.49 1.26
C GLU A 79 0.99 -11.12 0.28
N GLU A 80 1.21 -10.51 -0.89
CA GLU A 80 2.18 -10.96 -1.89
C GLU A 80 3.62 -10.96 -1.37
N MET A 81 3.92 -10.09 -0.40
CA MET A 81 5.21 -10.04 0.29
C MET A 81 5.34 -11.07 1.42
N GLU A 82 4.29 -11.81 1.76
CA GLU A 82 4.23 -12.68 2.94
C GLU A 82 4.64 -11.94 4.23
N MET A 83 4.33 -10.64 4.32
CA MET A 83 4.88 -9.75 5.35
C MET A 83 4.50 -10.19 6.76
N ASN A 84 3.27 -10.67 6.96
CA ASN A 84 2.78 -11.12 8.26
C ASN A 84 3.59 -12.31 8.76
N ASP A 85 3.84 -13.31 7.90
CA ASP A 85 4.60 -14.50 8.25
C ASP A 85 6.07 -14.15 8.52
N TYR A 86 6.66 -13.31 7.65
CA TYR A 86 8.02 -12.80 7.83
C TYR A 86 8.22 -12.12 9.19
N LEU A 87 7.27 -11.31 9.63
CA LEU A 87 7.33 -10.61 10.92
C LEU A 87 6.98 -11.52 12.10
N ALA A 88 6.05 -12.47 11.93
CA ALA A 88 5.67 -13.43 12.96
C ALA A 88 6.84 -14.35 13.38
N GLU A 89 7.66 -14.80 12.41
CA GLU A 89 8.90 -15.55 12.67
C GLU A 89 9.89 -14.80 13.57
N ARG A 90 9.77 -13.47 13.62
CA ARG A 90 10.62 -12.55 14.40
C ARG A 90 9.92 -12.06 15.67
N HIS A 91 8.82 -12.70 16.07
CA HIS A 91 8.03 -12.36 17.25
C HIS A 91 7.41 -10.95 17.20
N ILE A 92 7.06 -10.47 16.00
CA ILE A 92 6.36 -9.21 15.79
C ILE A 92 4.93 -9.51 15.35
N GLU A 93 3.96 -8.98 16.09
CA GLU A 93 2.54 -9.13 15.78
C GLU A 93 2.08 -8.07 14.77
N CYS A 94 1.39 -8.50 13.71
CA CYS A 94 0.78 -7.62 12.73
C CYS A 94 -0.72 -7.45 13.02
N LEU A 95 -1.16 -6.22 13.25
CA LEU A 95 -2.55 -5.85 13.40
C LEU A 95 -3.02 -5.12 12.14
N GLU A 96 -4.04 -5.67 11.50
CA GLU A 96 -4.64 -5.04 10.33
C GLU A 96 -5.77 -4.11 10.73
N SER A 97 -5.72 -2.88 10.22
CA SER A 97 -6.77 -1.89 10.36
C SER A 97 -7.35 -1.58 8.99
N ASP A 98 -8.68 -1.45 8.92
CA ASP A 98 -9.36 -0.88 7.76
C ASP A 98 -9.12 0.64 7.76
N MET A 99 -7.89 1.03 7.41
CA MET A 99 -7.54 2.41 7.08
C MET A 99 -7.71 2.58 5.58
N GLY A 100 -8.96 2.55 5.13
CA GLY A 100 -9.39 2.69 3.73
C GLY A 100 -10.86 3.05 3.66
#